data_AF-A0AAW8W9D7-F1
#
_entry.id   AF-A0AAW8W9D7-F1
#
_cell.length_a   1.000
_cell.length_b   1.000
_cell.length_c   1.000
_cell.angle_alpha   90.00
_cell.angle_beta   90.00
_cell.angle_gamma   90.00
#
_symmetry.space_group_name_H-M   'P 1'
#
loop_
_entity.id
_entity.type
_entity.pdbx_description
1 polymer ?
#
loop_
_entity_poly.entity_id
_entity_poly.type
_entity_poly.pdbx_seq_one_letter_code
_entity_poly.pdbx_strand_id
1 'polypeptide(L)' 'MTPDQIKFRDYLLKIFADQRRDMISSIIWLSKRFNKVPHDVHASYRRLSTAERNAVIREVCLMGDVVNGD' A
#
# COMPACT_ATOMS: atom_id res chain seq x y z
N MET A 1 -7.83 10.13 -6.97
CA MET A 1 -7.87 9.14 -5.88
C MET A 1 -8.98 9.49 -4.91
N THR A 2 -9.72 8.50 -4.41
CA THR A 2 -10.70 8.65 -3.32
C THR A 2 -9.99 8.77 -1.95
N PRO A 3 -10.67 9.27 -0.90
CA PRO A 3 -10.08 9.32 0.45
C PRO A 3 -9.61 7.95 0.96
N ASP A 4 -10.34 6.88 0.65
CA ASP A 4 -9.96 5.51 1.02
C ASP A 4 -8.72 5.04 0.25
N GLN A 5 -8.58 5.42 -1.04
CA GLN A 5 -7.38 5.14 -1.83
C GLN A 5 -6.15 5.86 -1.27
N ILE A 6 -6.28 7.15 -0.95
CA ILE A 6 -5.20 7.96 -0.36
C ILE A 6 -4.72 7.34 0.94
N LYS A 7 -5.66 7.01 1.84
CA LYS A 7 -5.32 6.40 3.13
C LYS A 7 -4.60 5.07 2.98
N PHE A 8 -5.10 4.20 2.09
CA PHE A 8 -4.46 2.91 1.84
C PHE A 8 -3.06 3.09 1.20
N ARG A 9 -2.92 4.01 0.23
CA ARG A 9 -1.64 4.35 -0.41
C ARG A 9 -0.62 4.82 0.60
N ASP A 10 -0.97 5.81 1.43
CA ASP A 10 -0.04 6.41 2.38
C ASP A 10 0.45 5.38 3.41
N TYR A 11 -0.41 4.45 3.81
CA TYR A 11 -0.01 3.33 4.66
C TYR A 11 0.90 2.33 3.94
N LEU A 12 0.57 1.98 2.69
CA LEU A 12 1.39 1.06 1.89
C LEU A 12 2.79 1.65 1.60
N LEU A 13 2.88 2.96 1.34
CA LEU A 13 4.15 3.68 1.19
C LEU A 13 5.02 3.60 2.45
N LYS A 14 4.42 3.75 3.64
CA LYS A 14 5.16 3.60 4.91
C LYS A 14 5.76 2.20 5.06
N ILE A 15 4.98 1.16 4.74
CA ILE A 15 5.47 -0.22 4.76
C ILE A 15 6.59 -0.40 3.75
N PHE A 16 6.40 0.09 2.53
CA PHE A 16 7.38 -0.02 1.45
C PHE A 16 8.72 0.64 1.82
N ALA A 17 8.67 1.85 2.38
CA ALA A 17 9.85 2.59 2.84
C ALA A 17 10.57 1.92 4.03
N ASP A 18 9.82 1.30 4.95
CA ASP A 18 10.36 0.59 6.11
C ASP A 18 11.02 -0.74 5.71
N GLN A 19 10.40 -1.48 4.79
CA GLN A 19 10.87 -2.81 4.39
C GLN A 19 12.09 -2.78 3.45
N ARG A 20 12.34 -1.69 2.70
CA ARG A 20 13.47 -1.48 1.76
C ARG A 20 13.90 -2.71 0.93
N ARG A 21 12.95 -3.58 0.56
CA ARG A 21 13.26 -4.85 -0.13
C ARG A 21 12.58 -4.91 -1.49
N ASP A 22 11.27 -4.72 -1.54
CA ASP A 22 10.46 -4.68 -2.76
C ASP A 22 8.95 -4.62 -2.40
N MET A 23 8.09 -4.38 -3.40
CA MET A 23 6.64 -4.34 -3.23
C MET A 23 6.04 -5.70 -2.84
N ILE A 24 6.58 -6.82 -3.36
CA ILE A 24 6.05 -8.16 -3.07
C ILE A 24 6.24 -8.47 -1.58
N SER A 25 7.44 -8.22 -1.05
CA SER A 25 7.75 -8.31 0.37
C SER A 25 6.82 -7.44 1.23
N SER A 26 6.53 -6.23 0.77
CA SER A 26 5.62 -5.30 1.46
C SER A 26 4.18 -5.82 1.53
N ILE A 27 3.66 -6.40 0.44
CA ILE A 27 2.33 -7.02 0.40
C ILE A 27 2.27 -8.27 1.28
N ILE A 28 3.30 -9.14 1.23
CA ILE A 28 3.38 -10.33 2.09
C ILE A 28 3.40 -9.92 3.56
N TRP A 29 4.16 -8.89 3.91
CA TRP A 29 4.21 -8.34 5.26
C TRP A 29 2.84 -7.85 5.72
N LEU A 30 2.15 -7.08 4.87
CA LEU A 30 0.82 -6.54 5.14
C LEU A 30 -0.20 -7.67 5.35
N SER A 31 -0.19 -8.69 4.51
CA SER A 31 -1.07 -9.86 4.62
C SER A 31 -0.88 -10.59 5.96
N LYS A 32 0.37 -10.84 6.36
CA LYS A 32 0.71 -11.52 7.63
C LYS A 32 0.35 -10.70 8.88
N ARG A 33 0.28 -9.38 8.77
CA ARG A 33 0.02 -8.47 9.89
C ARG A 33 -1.28 -7.70 9.73
N PHE A 34 -2.20 -8.20 8.91
CA PHE A 34 -3.42 -7.48 8.55
C PHE A 34 -4.31 -7.17 9.78
N ASN A 35 -4.29 -8.05 10.78
CA ASN A 35 -4.94 -7.85 12.07
C ASN A 35 -4.30 -6.77 12.97
N LYS A 36 -3.07 -6.34 12.67
CA LYS A 36 -2.34 -5.28 13.40
C LYS A 36 -2.37 -3.94 12.66
N VAL A 37 -3.01 -3.90 11.49
CA VAL A 37 -3.19 -2.66 10.71
C VAL A 37 -4.17 -1.75 11.46
N PRO A 38 -3.92 -0.42 11.48
CA PRO A 38 -4.86 0.54 12.04
C PRO A 38 -6.29 0.33 11.52
N HIS A 39 -7.27 0.41 12.41
CA HIS A 39 -8.67 0.09 12.09
C HIS A 39 -9.23 0.91 10.92
N ASP A 40 -8.83 2.18 10.83
CA ASP A 40 -9.26 3.08 9.77
C ASP A 40 -8.67 2.71 8.39
N VAL A 41 -7.41 2.28 8.34
CA VAL A 41 -6.78 1.74 7.12
C VAL A 41 -7.44 0.43 6.70
N HIS A 42 -7.75 -0.43 7.68
CA HIS A 42 -8.47 -1.68 7.42
C HIS A 42 -9.86 -1.43 6.84
N ALA A 43 -10.60 -0.47 7.39
CA ALA A 43 -11.90 -0.04 6.87
C ALA A 43 -11.79 0.52 5.45
N SER A 44 -10.81 1.40 5.19
CA SER A 44 -10.57 1.93 3.84
C SER A 44 -10.24 0.82 2.85
N TYR A 45 -9.34 -0.10 3.17
CA TYR A 45 -9.02 -1.24 2.30
C TYR A 45 -10.25 -2.08 1.95
N ARG A 46 -11.13 -2.33 2.93
CA ARG A 46 -12.35 -3.13 2.75
C ARG A 46 -13.38 -2.45 1.84
N ARG A 47 -13.44 -1.10 1.83
CA ARG A 47 -14.34 -0.32 0.97
C ARG A 47 -13.88 -0.24 -0.48
N LEU A 48 -12.56 -0.35 -0.72
CA LEU A 48 -12.02 -0.35 -2.07
C LEU A 48 -12.41 -1.63 -2.82
N SER A 49 -12.82 -1.47 -4.07
CA SER A 49 -12.92 -2.55 -5.04
C SER A 49 -11.54 -3.12 -5.39
N THR A 50 -11.51 -4.30 -5.99
CA THR A 50 -10.26 -4.90 -6.50
C THR A 50 -9.55 -3.97 -7.50
N ALA A 51 -10.30 -3.30 -8.38
CA ALA A 51 -9.73 -2.37 -9.35
C ALA A 51 -9.06 -1.17 -8.66
N GLU A 52 -9.68 -0.61 -7.62
CA GLU A 52 -9.13 0.52 -6.87
C GLU A 52 -7.91 0.12 -6.04
N ARG A 53 -7.90 -1.07 -5.44
CA ARG A 53 -6.71 -1.62 -4.74
C ARG A 53 -5.55 -1.80 -5.71
N ASN A 54 -5.81 -2.36 -6.89
CA ASN A 54 -4.80 -2.53 -7.93
C ASN A 54 -4.25 -1.18 -8.42
N ALA A 55 -5.10 -0.15 -8.53
CA ALA A 55 -4.66 1.20 -8.88
C ALA A 55 -3.70 1.77 -7.84
N VAL A 56 -4.01 1.62 -6.54
CA VAL A 56 -3.12 2.06 -5.44
C VAL A 56 -1.78 1.33 -5.49
N ILE A 57 -1.78 0.01 -5.67
CA ILE A 57 -0.53 -0.78 -5.73
C ILE A 57 0.34 -0.32 -6.91
N ARG A 58 -0.26 -0.09 -8.10
CA ARG A 58 0.47 0.42 -9.27
C ARG A 58 1.09 1.79 -8.99
N GLU A 59 0.34 2.70 -8.37
CA GLU A 59 0.85 4.03 -8.02
C GLU A 59 2.08 3.94 -7.11
N VAL A 60 2.03 3.10 -6.07
CA VAL A 60 3.18 2.93 -5.16
C VAL A 60 4.37 2.29 -5.87
N CYS A 61 4.16 1.32 -6.77
CA CYS A 61 5.25 0.75 -7.57
C CYS A 61 5.92 1.80 -8.48
N LEU A 62 5.14 2.65 -9.15
CA LEU A 62 5.66 3.71 -10.01
C LEU A 62 6.44 4.76 -9.20
N MET A 63 5.98 5.11 -8.01
CA MET A 63 6.72 6.00 -7.11
C MET A 63 8.03 5.38 -6.61
N GLY A 64 8.05 4.07 -6.33
CA GLY A 64 9.26 3.36 -5.90
C GLY A 64 10.33 3.27 -6.99
N ASP A 65 9.93 3.21 -8.26
CA ASP A 65 10.82 3.22 -9.42
C ASP A 65 11.49 4.59 -9.62
N VAL A 66 10.72 5.67 -9.47
CA VAL A 66 11.22 7.06 -9.56
C VAL A 66 12.24 7.40 -8.46
N VAL A 67 12.18 6.75 -7.31
CA VAL A 67 13.10 7.02 -6.18
C VAL A 67 14.38 6.17 -6.23
N ASN A 68 14.40 5.07 -6.97
CA ASN A 68 15.58 4.19 -7.09
C ASN A 68 16.26 4.25 -8.47
N GLY A 69 15.81 5.12 -9.36
CA GLY A 69 16.44 5.40 -10.65
C GLY A 69 17.43 6.57 -10.56
N ASP A 70 18.58 6.34 -9.90
CA ASP A 70 19.82 7.13 -10.03
C ASP A 70 21.00 6.15 -10.17
#